data_AF-A0A662KK32-F1
#
_entry.id   AF-A0A662KK32-F1
#
_cell.length_a   1.000
_cell.length_b   1.000
_cell.length_c   1.000
_cell.angle_alpha   90.00
_cell.angle_beta   90.00
_cell.angle_gamma   90.00
#
_symmetry.space_group_name_H-M   'P 1'
#
loop_
_entity.id
_entity.type
_entity.pdbx_description
1 polymer ?
#
loop_
_entity_poly.entity_id
_entity_poly.type
_entity_poly.pdbx_seq_one_letter_code
_entity_poly.pdbx_strand_id
1 'polypeptide(L)'
;MRGIAILLILILIFPYAIVLPKDCECKYDMVIIAPKEFIKALEPLAEHKTKHGILTKLVDIEDVYDQTFWCGRDDAEKLKYFIKLAHERWGIKYVLLVGGKKGQTPYDDYWIPVRYSYLSRKYEDLKETKFLTDLYFADIYDKNGNFSSWDDNNNCVFGEWPENGVAIDRPDLHPDVYLGRLPCRNVREVKIVVKKIIEYESHDWSNETWFKRFVVVAGDTYPEKTDYYDGEVYTQQGINYMKGFNPVRLWA
;
A
#
# COMPACT_ATOMS: atom_id res chain seq x y z
N MET A 1 -26.87 47.94 50.32
CA MET A 1 -26.46 47.79 48.90
C MET A 1 -25.23 46.90 48.86
N ARG A 2 -25.40 45.66 48.41
CA ARG A 2 -24.35 44.63 48.32
C ARG A 2 -23.59 44.83 47.01
N GLY A 3 -22.29 45.08 47.08
CA GLY A 3 -21.40 45.08 45.91
C GLY A 3 -20.84 43.68 45.70
N ILE A 4 -21.26 43.03 44.62
CA ILE A 4 -20.75 41.73 44.18
C ILE A 4 -19.46 41.99 43.39
N ALA A 5 -18.32 41.54 43.91
CA ALA A 5 -17.07 41.52 43.18
C ALA A 5 -17.09 40.32 42.22
N ILE A 6 -17.15 40.60 40.92
CA ILE A 6 -17.04 39.61 39.85
C ILE A 6 -15.54 39.28 39.68
N LEU A 7 -15.16 38.08 40.10
CA LEU A 7 -13.83 37.52 39.87
C LEU A 7 -13.75 37.04 38.41
N LEU A 8 -13.17 37.84 37.53
CA LEU A 8 -12.83 37.45 36.16
C LEU A 8 -11.64 36.49 36.19
N ILE A 9 -11.90 35.19 36.01
CA ILE A 9 -10.85 34.18 35.82
C ILE A 9 -10.41 34.26 34.36
N LEU A 10 -9.27 34.92 34.13
CA LEU A 10 -8.53 34.83 32.88
C LEU A 10 -7.93 33.43 32.77
N ILE A 11 -8.54 32.55 31.98
CA ILE A 11 -7.93 31.28 31.58
C ILE A 11 -6.87 31.61 30.52
N LEU A 12 -5.61 31.69 30.95
CA LEU A 12 -4.46 31.67 30.06
C LEU A 12 -4.44 30.31 29.36
N ILE A 13 -4.85 30.27 28.09
CA ILE A 13 -4.65 29.13 27.20
C ILE A 13 -3.15 29.08 26.89
N PHE A 14 -2.38 28.45 27.76
CA PHE A 14 -1.09 27.90 27.36
C PHE A 14 -1.39 26.81 26.32
N PRO A 15 -0.69 26.77 25.17
CA PRO A 15 -0.71 25.57 24.35
C PRO A 15 -0.06 24.49 25.20
N TYR A 16 -0.88 23.64 25.80
CA TYR A 16 -0.42 22.38 26.36
C TYR A 16 0.00 21.56 25.13
N ALA A 17 1.23 21.77 24.68
CA ALA A 17 1.97 20.70 24.05
C ALA A 17 2.01 19.62 25.13
N ILE A 18 1.08 18.68 25.04
CA ILE A 18 1.18 17.42 25.75
C ILE A 18 2.47 16.80 25.19
N VAL A 19 3.60 17.08 25.85
CA VAL A 19 4.79 16.27 25.71
C VAL A 19 4.43 14.98 26.42
N LEU A 20 3.80 14.08 25.67
CA LEU A 20 3.62 12.70 26.10
C LEU A 20 5.03 12.18 26.46
N PRO A 21 5.18 11.49 27.61
CA PRO A 21 6.47 10.95 28.00
C PRO A 21 7.04 10.12 26.85
N LYS A 22 8.33 10.30 26.60
CA LYS A 22 9.12 9.55 25.62
C LYS A 22 9.32 8.11 26.12
N ASP A 23 8.23 7.42 26.37
CA ASP A 23 8.23 6.04 26.84
C ASP A 23 8.47 5.15 25.62
N CYS A 24 9.73 4.72 25.49
CA CYS A 24 10.21 3.59 24.69
C CYS A 24 9.33 3.29 23.46
N GLU A 25 9.39 4.13 22.42
CA GLU A 25 8.72 3.81 21.16
C GLU A 25 9.31 2.50 20.65
N CYS A 26 8.55 1.41 20.77
CA CYS A 26 8.87 0.14 20.16
C CYS A 26 9.01 0.39 18.66
N LYS A 27 10.25 0.40 18.16
CA LYS A 27 10.51 0.52 16.74
C LYS A 27 10.11 -0.77 16.04
N TYR A 28 9.42 -0.63 14.92
CA TYR A 28 9.00 -1.74 14.08
C TYR A 28 9.57 -1.53 12.68
N ASP A 29 9.97 -2.61 12.01
CA ASP A 29 10.40 -2.57 10.61
C ASP A 29 9.19 -2.63 9.68
N MET A 30 8.17 -3.38 10.09
CA MET A 30 7.00 -3.71 9.27
C MET A 30 5.70 -3.51 10.06
N VAL A 31 4.67 -3.01 9.38
CA VAL A 31 3.29 -3.09 9.85
C VAL A 31 2.44 -3.94 8.89
N ILE A 32 1.67 -4.87 9.44
CA ILE A 32 0.60 -5.58 8.74
C ILE A 32 -0.72 -4.95 9.15
N ILE A 33 -1.50 -4.46 8.19
CA ILE A 33 -2.80 -3.82 8.42
C ILE A 33 -3.88 -4.68 7.76
N ALA A 34 -4.87 -5.11 8.52
CA ALA A 34 -5.90 -6.05 8.08
C ALA A 34 -7.25 -5.76 8.77
N PRO A 35 -8.40 -6.22 8.26
CA PRO A 35 -9.63 -6.17 9.05
C PRO A 35 -9.49 -7.04 10.30
N LYS A 36 -10.15 -6.67 11.40
CA LYS A 36 -10.13 -7.39 12.67
C LYS A 36 -10.41 -8.90 12.53
N GLU A 37 -11.27 -9.27 11.58
CA GLU A 37 -11.59 -10.67 11.25
C GLU A 37 -10.37 -11.50 10.82
N PHE A 38 -9.36 -10.87 10.21
CA PHE A 38 -8.19 -11.54 9.65
C PHE A 38 -7.01 -11.61 10.63
N ILE A 39 -7.02 -10.82 11.70
CA ILE A 39 -5.90 -10.65 12.64
C ILE A 39 -5.41 -11.99 13.19
N LYS A 40 -6.31 -12.83 13.72
CA LYS A 40 -5.93 -14.14 14.26
C LYS A 40 -5.27 -15.07 13.22
N ALA A 41 -5.67 -14.96 11.95
CA ALA A 41 -5.06 -15.76 10.89
C ALA A 41 -3.69 -15.21 10.43
N LEU A 42 -3.36 -13.98 10.79
CA LEU A 42 -2.12 -13.29 10.46
C LEU A 42 -1.08 -13.32 11.59
N GLU A 43 -1.46 -13.63 12.83
CA GLU A 43 -0.53 -13.80 13.95
C GLU A 43 0.68 -14.69 13.57
N PRO A 44 0.50 -15.88 12.93
CA PRO A 44 1.65 -16.71 12.56
C PRO A 44 2.60 -16.04 11.56
N LEU A 45 2.08 -15.18 10.67
CA LEU A 45 2.91 -14.45 9.72
C LEU A 45 3.73 -13.36 10.42
N ALA A 46 3.10 -12.59 11.31
CA ALA A 46 3.78 -11.53 12.06
C ALA A 46 4.88 -12.11 12.96
N GLU A 47 4.61 -13.24 13.63
CA GLU A 47 5.60 -13.98 14.41
C GLU A 47 6.73 -14.52 13.54
N HIS A 48 6.39 -15.11 12.38
CA HIS A 48 7.38 -15.63 11.44
C HIS A 48 8.33 -14.52 10.95
N LYS A 49 7.79 -13.36 10.53
CA LYS A 49 8.60 -12.22 10.10
C LYS A 49 9.50 -11.70 11.22
N THR A 50 8.96 -11.58 12.42
CA THR A 50 9.72 -11.16 13.62
C THR A 50 10.85 -12.14 13.93
N LYS A 51 10.60 -13.45 13.85
CA LYS A 51 11.61 -14.50 14.02
C LYS A 51 12.72 -14.43 12.96
N HIS A 52 12.41 -13.95 11.76
CA HIS A 52 13.37 -13.75 10.67
C HIS A 52 13.97 -12.33 10.64
N GLY A 53 13.90 -11.60 11.76
CA GLY A 53 14.60 -10.33 11.94
C GLY A 53 13.87 -9.11 11.39
N ILE A 54 12.58 -9.22 11.04
CA ILE A 54 11.74 -8.09 10.64
C ILE A 54 10.71 -7.86 11.73
N LEU A 55 10.97 -6.91 12.63
CA LEU A 55 10.06 -6.61 13.76
C LEU A 55 8.71 -6.15 13.21
N THR A 56 7.69 -6.98 13.39
CA THR A 56 6.41 -6.81 12.71
C THR A 56 5.29 -6.49 13.69
N LYS A 57 4.59 -5.38 13.47
CA LYS A 57 3.37 -5.01 14.20
C LYS A 57 2.14 -5.40 13.39
N LEU A 58 1.21 -6.11 14.01
CA LEU A 58 -0.10 -6.40 13.44
C LEU A 58 -1.13 -5.39 14.00
N VAL A 59 -1.91 -4.76 13.11
CA VAL A 59 -2.88 -3.71 13.42
C VAL A 59 -4.17 -3.97 12.66
N ASP A 60 -5.32 -3.81 13.31
CA ASP A 60 -6.60 -3.85 12.63
C ASP A 60 -7.01 -2.49 12.04
N ILE A 61 -7.61 -2.51 10.85
CA ILE A 61 -8.00 -1.30 10.13
C ILE A 61 -9.10 -0.51 10.85
N GLU A 62 -9.91 -1.17 11.66
CA GLU A 62 -10.91 -0.51 12.48
C GLU A 62 -10.24 0.39 13.55
N ASP A 63 -9.22 -0.11 14.26
CA ASP A 63 -8.39 0.69 15.18
C ASP A 63 -7.64 1.83 14.46
N VAL A 64 -7.21 1.62 13.21
CA VAL A 64 -6.64 2.70 12.38
C VAL A 64 -7.62 3.86 12.25
N TYR A 65 -8.88 3.58 11.89
CA TYR A 65 -9.88 4.63 11.72
C TYR A 65 -10.21 5.34 13.03
N ASP A 66 -10.20 4.62 14.15
CA ASP A 66 -10.39 5.19 15.48
C ASP A 66 -9.22 6.11 15.87
N GLN A 67 -7.97 5.76 15.54
CA GLN A 67 -6.79 6.58 15.85
C GLN A 67 -6.66 7.82 14.97
N THR A 68 -7.08 7.72 13.71
CA THR A 68 -7.03 8.82 12.74
C THR A 68 -8.37 9.53 12.59
N PHE A 69 -9.29 9.41 13.55
CA PHE A 69 -10.64 9.98 13.43
C PHE A 69 -10.67 11.49 13.15
N TRP A 70 -9.61 12.21 13.51
CA TRP A 70 -9.46 13.66 13.42
C TRP A 70 -8.75 14.13 12.14
N CYS A 71 -8.26 13.22 11.30
CA CYS A 71 -7.59 13.53 10.03
C CYS A 71 -8.06 12.60 8.90
N GLY A 72 -7.75 12.98 7.66
CA GLY A 72 -8.19 12.24 6.47
C GLY A 72 -9.66 12.47 6.12
N ARG A 73 -9.91 12.76 4.84
CA ARG A 73 -11.24 13.05 4.28
C ARG A 73 -12.09 11.79 4.14
N ASP A 74 -11.45 10.65 3.91
CA ASP A 74 -12.07 9.34 3.77
C ASP A 74 -11.18 8.23 4.37
N ASP A 75 -11.67 7.00 4.36
CA ASP A 75 -10.99 5.84 4.93
C ASP A 75 -9.62 5.55 4.29
N ALA A 76 -9.48 5.79 2.99
CA ALA A 76 -8.20 5.62 2.31
C ALA A 76 -7.18 6.69 2.76
N GLU A 77 -7.59 7.95 2.90
CA GLU A 77 -6.67 8.99 3.39
C GLU A 77 -6.35 8.82 4.88
N LYS A 78 -7.32 8.36 5.70
CA LYS A 78 -7.08 7.94 7.09
C LYS A 78 -6.00 6.86 7.18
N LEU A 79 -6.11 5.81 6.37
CA LEU A 79 -5.09 4.77 6.27
C LEU A 79 -3.72 5.34 5.89
N LYS A 80 -3.68 6.26 4.92
CA LYS A 80 -2.44 6.94 4.51
C LYS A 80 -1.82 7.77 5.64
N TYR A 81 -2.64 8.51 6.40
CA TYR A 81 -2.18 9.24 7.59
C TYR A 81 -1.66 8.30 8.67
N PHE A 82 -2.30 7.15 8.89
CA PHE A 82 -1.80 6.16 9.82
C PHE A 82 -0.44 5.62 9.39
N ILE A 83 -0.26 5.28 8.10
CA ILE A 83 1.03 4.84 7.56
C ILE A 83 2.10 5.92 7.76
N LYS A 84 1.76 7.20 7.51
CA LYS A 84 2.63 8.34 7.81
C LYS A 84 3.06 8.36 9.29
N LEU A 85 2.11 8.27 10.21
CA LEU A 85 2.39 8.29 11.65
C LEU A 85 3.25 7.08 12.08
N ALA A 86 2.96 5.89 11.56
CA ALA A 86 3.76 4.70 11.81
C ALA A 86 5.19 4.86 11.26
N HIS A 87 5.34 5.45 10.06
CA HIS A 87 6.64 5.74 9.48
C HIS A 87 7.45 6.72 10.34
N GLU A 88 6.83 7.82 10.79
CA GLU A 88 7.50 8.85 11.57
C GLU A 88 7.82 8.43 13.01
N ARG A 89 6.90 7.71 13.67
CA ARG A 89 7.01 7.36 15.10
C ARG A 89 7.63 5.99 15.34
N TRP A 90 7.22 4.99 14.56
CA TRP A 90 7.72 3.62 14.72
C TRP A 90 8.95 3.35 13.85
N GLY A 91 9.18 4.15 12.81
CA GLY A 91 10.30 3.97 11.89
C GLY A 91 10.10 2.83 10.89
N ILE A 92 8.84 2.46 10.60
CA ILE A 92 8.55 1.38 9.66
C ILE A 92 9.10 1.69 8.27
N LYS A 93 9.53 0.64 7.59
CA LYS A 93 9.95 0.65 6.18
C LYS A 93 9.01 -0.15 5.30
N TYR A 94 8.33 -1.15 5.87
CA TYR A 94 7.47 -2.08 5.15
C TYR A 94 6.01 -1.97 5.61
N VAL A 95 5.08 -1.93 4.67
CA VAL A 95 3.64 -1.99 4.90
C VAL A 95 3.08 -3.17 4.13
N LEU A 96 2.32 -4.04 4.80
CA LEU A 96 1.57 -5.10 4.16
C LEU A 96 0.08 -4.93 4.45
N LEU A 97 -0.67 -4.58 3.42
CA LEU A 97 -2.12 -4.52 3.47
C LEU A 97 -2.69 -5.91 3.23
N VAL A 98 -3.51 -6.43 4.14
CA VAL A 98 -4.16 -7.76 3.98
C VAL A 98 -5.66 -7.58 3.92
N GLY A 99 -6.18 -7.59 2.69
CA GLY A 99 -7.59 -7.41 2.41
C GLY A 99 -7.82 -7.00 0.97
N GLY A 100 -8.69 -7.73 0.28
CA GLY A 100 -9.16 -7.43 -1.07
C GLY A 100 -10.64 -7.08 -1.09
N LYS A 101 -11.29 -7.37 -2.22
CA LYS A 101 -12.73 -7.23 -2.38
C LYS A 101 -13.49 -8.17 -1.42
N LYS A 102 -14.59 -7.71 -0.83
CA LYS A 102 -15.43 -8.54 0.04
C LYS A 102 -16.29 -9.48 -0.82
N GLY A 103 -15.90 -10.76 -0.85
CA GLY A 103 -16.60 -11.77 -1.65
C GLY A 103 -16.43 -11.58 -3.17
N GLN A 104 -17.50 -11.82 -3.92
CA GLN A 104 -17.56 -11.67 -5.38
C GLN A 104 -18.79 -10.84 -5.80
N THR A 105 -19.11 -9.81 -5.02
CA THR A 105 -20.27 -8.96 -5.28
C THR A 105 -19.99 -7.99 -6.43
N PRO A 106 -21.02 -7.47 -7.13
CA PRO A 106 -20.83 -6.42 -8.12
C PRO A 106 -20.44 -5.07 -7.49
N TYR A 107 -20.57 -4.93 -6.17
CA TYR A 107 -20.27 -3.71 -5.44
C TYR A 107 -18.76 -3.57 -5.17
N ASP A 108 -18.28 -2.34 -5.17
CA ASP A 108 -16.91 -2.00 -4.81
C ASP A 108 -16.74 -1.93 -3.29
N ASP A 109 -16.95 -3.07 -2.64
CA ASP A 109 -16.73 -3.24 -1.21
C ASP A 109 -15.40 -3.95 -0.96
N TYR A 110 -14.54 -3.33 -0.16
CA TYR A 110 -13.18 -3.80 0.12
C TYR A 110 -12.93 -3.93 1.62
N TRP A 111 -12.14 -4.91 2.02
CA TRP A 111 -11.69 -5.10 3.41
C TRP A 111 -10.71 -4.01 3.85
N ILE A 112 -9.80 -3.65 2.95
CA ILE A 112 -8.87 -2.53 3.12
C ILE A 112 -9.15 -1.57 1.97
N PRO A 113 -9.33 -0.26 2.24
CA PRO A 113 -9.72 0.69 1.23
C PRO A 113 -8.69 0.73 0.09
N VAL A 114 -9.16 1.17 -1.07
CA VAL A 114 -8.38 1.34 -2.28
C VAL A 114 -8.43 2.79 -2.70
N ARG A 115 -7.42 3.25 -3.45
CA ARG A 115 -7.48 4.56 -4.11
C ARG A 115 -7.61 4.38 -5.62
N TYR A 116 -8.45 5.21 -6.22
CA TYR A 116 -8.49 5.38 -7.66
C TYR A 116 -7.72 6.64 -8.06
N SER A 117 -6.80 6.51 -9.01
CA SER A 117 -6.19 7.64 -9.72
C SER A 117 -6.99 7.94 -10.98
N TYR A 118 -7.34 9.21 -11.20
CA TYR A 118 -8.19 9.64 -12.30
C TYR A 118 -7.35 10.11 -13.50
N LEU A 119 -6.99 9.14 -14.33
CA LEU A 119 -6.31 9.41 -15.60
C LEU A 119 -7.30 9.15 -16.75
N SER A 120 -7.71 10.22 -17.44
CA SER A 120 -8.55 10.09 -18.63
C SER A 120 -7.67 10.15 -19.88
N ARG A 121 -7.66 9.08 -20.69
CA ARG A 121 -7.00 9.05 -21.99
C ARG A 121 -8.00 8.71 -23.08
N LYS A 122 -7.76 9.22 -24.28
CA LYS A 122 -8.63 9.05 -25.45
C LYS A 122 -8.36 7.69 -26.12
N TYR A 123 -8.71 6.60 -25.44
CA TYR A 123 -8.75 5.28 -26.05
C TYR A 123 -10.08 5.11 -26.78
N GLU A 124 -10.04 4.72 -28.06
CA GLU A 124 -11.22 4.68 -28.95
C GLU A 124 -12.22 3.59 -28.52
N ASP A 125 -11.74 2.44 -28.05
CA ASP A 125 -12.59 1.26 -27.85
C ASP A 125 -12.87 0.89 -26.37
N LEU A 126 -12.04 1.37 -25.43
CA LEU A 126 -12.16 1.07 -24.00
C LEU A 126 -11.86 2.31 -23.15
N LYS A 127 -12.88 3.10 -22.87
CA LYS A 127 -12.74 4.30 -22.03
C LYS A 127 -12.66 3.91 -20.55
N GLU A 128 -11.46 3.72 -20.05
CA GLU A 128 -11.16 3.64 -18.62
C GLU A 128 -10.65 5.00 -18.13
N THR A 129 -11.36 5.61 -17.18
CA THR A 129 -11.06 6.98 -16.71
C THR A 129 -10.44 7.02 -15.32
N LYS A 130 -10.30 5.87 -14.66
CA LYS A 130 -9.72 5.76 -13.33
C LYS A 130 -9.13 4.37 -13.09
N PHE A 131 -8.04 4.29 -12.34
CA PHE A 131 -7.28 3.07 -12.11
C PHE A 131 -7.01 2.85 -10.63
N LEU A 132 -7.15 1.62 -10.16
CA LEU A 132 -6.78 1.25 -8.79
C LEU A 132 -5.27 1.39 -8.58
N THR A 133 -4.89 1.96 -7.45
CA THR A 133 -3.48 2.11 -7.09
C THR A 133 -3.28 2.00 -5.59
N ASP A 134 -2.27 1.22 -5.21
CA ASP A 134 -1.74 1.20 -3.85
C ASP A 134 -0.52 2.13 -3.69
N LEU A 135 0.04 2.66 -4.79
CA LEU A 135 1.15 3.63 -4.73
C LEU A 135 0.74 4.87 -3.93
N TYR A 136 -0.55 5.24 -3.99
CA TYR A 136 -1.12 6.31 -3.17
C TYR A 136 -0.81 6.16 -1.68
N PHE A 137 -0.81 4.94 -1.13
CA PHE A 137 -0.55 4.71 0.30
C PHE A 137 0.96 4.72 0.63
N ALA A 138 1.82 4.54 -0.38
CA ALA A 138 3.27 4.49 -0.22
C ALA A 138 3.95 5.85 -0.44
N ASP A 139 3.43 6.69 -1.33
CA ASP A 139 3.86 8.07 -1.59
C ASP A 139 3.25 8.98 -0.50
N ILE A 140 3.95 9.16 0.61
CA ILE A 140 3.51 9.88 1.81
C ILE A 140 3.83 11.38 1.70
N TYR A 141 4.98 11.72 1.14
CA TYR A 141 5.49 13.09 1.04
C TYR A 141 5.67 13.55 -0.39
N ASP A 142 5.38 14.83 -0.64
CA ASP A 142 5.78 15.49 -1.87
C ASP A 142 7.28 15.82 -1.85
N LYS A 143 7.79 16.29 -3.00
CA LYS A 143 9.18 16.75 -3.15
C LYS A 143 9.65 17.83 -2.16
N ASN A 144 8.73 18.49 -1.46
CA ASN A 144 9.03 19.52 -0.47
C ASN A 144 8.93 19.01 0.97
N GLY A 145 8.58 17.72 1.17
CA GLY A 145 8.36 17.10 2.47
C GLY A 145 6.96 17.36 3.06
N ASN A 146 6.03 17.92 2.29
CA ASN A 146 4.63 18.06 2.73
C ASN A 146 3.86 16.77 2.49
N PHE A 147 2.73 16.58 3.17
CA PHE A 147 1.86 15.43 2.91
C PHE A 147 1.36 15.42 1.47
N SER A 148 1.63 14.34 0.74
CA SER A 148 1.19 14.12 -0.63
C SER A 148 -0.28 13.67 -0.64
N SER A 149 -1.23 14.61 -0.75
CA SER A 149 -2.67 14.29 -0.72
C SER A 149 -3.16 13.57 -1.99
N TRP A 150 -2.39 13.67 -3.08
CA TRP A 150 -2.80 13.37 -4.46
C TRP A 150 -4.04 14.17 -4.92
N ASP A 151 -4.34 15.29 -4.29
CA ASP A 151 -5.47 16.15 -4.62
C ASP A 151 -5.06 17.60 -4.33
N ASP A 152 -4.46 18.25 -5.33
CA ASP A 152 -3.88 19.58 -5.25
C ASP A 152 -4.96 20.68 -5.23
N ASN A 153 -6.14 20.39 -5.81
CA ASN A 153 -7.24 21.35 -5.92
C ASN A 153 -8.35 21.13 -4.87
N ASN A 154 -8.22 20.10 -4.03
CA ASN A 154 -9.15 19.71 -2.96
C ASN A 154 -10.57 19.37 -3.44
N ASN A 155 -10.70 18.76 -4.62
CA ASN A 155 -11.99 18.38 -5.20
C ASN A 155 -12.40 16.91 -4.93
N CYS A 156 -11.59 16.16 -4.18
CA CYS A 156 -11.73 14.73 -3.90
C CYS A 156 -11.65 13.81 -5.14
N VAL A 157 -11.01 14.29 -6.21
CA VAL A 157 -10.59 13.51 -7.38
C VAL A 157 -9.08 13.39 -7.27
N PHE A 158 -8.58 12.15 -7.15
CA PHE A 158 -7.19 11.93 -6.78
C PHE A 158 -6.34 11.59 -8.00
N GLY A 159 -5.14 12.17 -8.09
CA GLY A 159 -4.22 11.97 -9.22
C GLY A 159 -4.86 12.36 -10.54
N GLU A 160 -5.59 13.47 -10.56
CA GLU A 160 -6.41 13.96 -11.66
C GLU A 160 -5.53 14.42 -12.83
N TRP A 161 -5.69 13.72 -13.96
CA TRP A 161 -5.18 14.14 -15.27
C TRP A 161 -6.29 14.06 -16.33
N PRO A 162 -6.87 15.21 -16.72
CA PRO A 162 -7.94 15.25 -17.71
C PRO A 162 -7.45 14.97 -19.12
N GLU A 163 -8.36 14.47 -19.97
CA GLU A 163 -8.06 13.99 -21.33
C GLU A 163 -7.37 15.03 -22.22
N ASN A 164 -7.84 16.28 -22.19
CA ASN A 164 -7.38 17.37 -23.04
C ASN A 164 -6.71 18.48 -22.23
N GLY A 165 -5.99 18.12 -21.17
CA GLY A 165 -5.35 19.09 -20.29
C GLY A 165 -4.01 18.63 -19.72
N VAL A 166 -3.46 19.49 -18.88
CA VAL A 166 -2.28 19.18 -18.06
C VAL A 166 -2.71 18.50 -16.77
N ALA A 167 -1.79 17.77 -16.13
CA ALA A 167 -2.02 17.18 -14.82
C ALA A 167 -2.46 18.27 -13.81
N ILE A 168 -3.61 18.03 -13.18
CA ILE A 168 -4.18 18.92 -12.16
C ILE A 168 -3.50 18.63 -10.83
N ASP A 169 -3.47 17.35 -10.45
CA ASP A 169 -2.71 16.86 -9.29
C ASP A 169 -1.33 16.41 -9.71
N ARG A 170 -0.32 16.80 -8.93
CA ARG A 170 1.09 16.51 -9.24
C ARG A 170 1.79 15.88 -8.03
N PRO A 171 1.38 14.67 -7.61
CA PRO A 171 2.21 13.88 -6.71
C PRO A 171 3.55 13.61 -7.37
N ASP A 172 4.62 13.49 -6.57
CA ASP A 172 5.94 13.17 -7.12
C ASP A 172 6.08 11.67 -7.48
N LEU A 173 5.13 10.85 -7.02
CA LEU A 173 5.04 9.41 -7.28
C LEU A 173 6.22 8.63 -6.68
N HIS A 174 6.89 9.18 -5.67
CA HIS A 174 7.99 8.53 -4.99
C HIS A 174 7.49 7.78 -3.74
N PRO A 175 7.58 6.44 -3.68
CA PRO A 175 7.19 5.72 -2.49
C PRO A 175 8.19 5.93 -1.34
N ASP A 176 7.69 6.37 -0.17
CA ASP A 176 8.45 6.56 1.06
C ASP A 176 8.55 5.27 1.91
N VAL A 177 7.67 4.30 1.64
CA VAL A 177 7.65 2.98 2.26
C VAL A 177 7.47 1.88 1.21
N TYR A 178 8.03 0.71 1.47
CA TYR A 178 7.78 -0.48 0.66
C TYR A 178 6.39 -1.02 1.00
N LEU A 179 5.49 -1.02 0.01
CA LEU A 179 4.12 -1.45 0.22
C LEU A 179 3.78 -2.67 -0.64
N GLY A 180 3.16 -3.67 -0.01
CA GLY A 180 2.54 -4.80 -0.68
C GLY A 180 1.10 -5.00 -0.22
N ARG A 181 0.29 -5.68 -1.05
CA ARG A 181 -1.07 -6.10 -0.70
C ARG A 181 -1.26 -7.60 -0.92
N LEU A 182 -1.84 -8.27 0.06
CA LEU A 182 -2.43 -9.60 -0.08
C LEU A 182 -3.95 -9.43 -0.22
N PRO A 183 -4.53 -9.49 -1.43
CA PRO A 183 -5.94 -9.16 -1.68
C PRO A 183 -6.89 -10.30 -1.29
N CYS A 184 -6.76 -10.80 -0.05
CA CYS A 184 -7.58 -11.89 0.46
C CYS A 184 -9.02 -11.43 0.67
N ARG A 185 -9.97 -12.23 0.19
CA ARG A 185 -11.41 -11.95 0.26
C ARG A 185 -12.06 -12.48 1.54
N ASN A 186 -11.40 -13.41 2.22
CA ASN A 186 -11.89 -14.08 3.43
C ASN A 186 -10.72 -14.74 4.21
N VAL A 187 -11.01 -15.16 5.44
CA VAL A 187 -10.04 -15.79 6.35
C VAL A 187 -9.40 -17.06 5.76
N ARG A 188 -10.10 -17.83 4.92
CA ARG A 188 -9.52 -19.04 4.30
C ARG A 188 -8.38 -18.67 3.36
N GLU A 189 -8.55 -17.66 2.53
CA GLU A 189 -7.49 -17.18 1.64
C GLU A 189 -6.30 -16.65 2.42
N VAL A 190 -6.53 -15.92 3.52
CA VAL A 190 -5.46 -15.47 4.43
C VAL A 190 -4.64 -16.66 4.92
N LYS A 191 -5.29 -17.70 5.46
CA LYS A 191 -4.60 -18.90 5.96
C LYS A 191 -3.78 -19.60 4.87
N ILE A 192 -4.30 -19.68 3.65
CA ILE A 192 -3.60 -20.29 2.50
C ILE A 192 -2.34 -19.50 2.15
N VAL A 193 -2.47 -18.18 2.00
CA VAL A 193 -1.34 -17.32 1.61
C VAL A 193 -0.29 -17.26 2.72
N VAL A 194 -0.71 -17.10 3.99
CA VAL A 194 0.19 -17.13 5.15
C VAL A 194 0.98 -18.43 5.20
N LYS A 195 0.31 -19.58 5.03
CA LYS A 195 0.99 -20.88 4.99
C LYS A 195 2.03 -20.91 3.87
N LYS A 196 1.68 -20.48 2.66
CA LYS A 196 2.61 -20.47 1.51
C LYS A 196 3.83 -19.60 1.76
N ILE A 197 3.65 -18.39 2.32
CA ILE A 197 4.74 -17.47 2.61
C ILE A 197 5.68 -18.10 3.64
N ILE A 198 5.14 -18.58 4.77
CA ILE A 198 5.93 -19.21 5.84
C ILE A 198 6.67 -20.44 5.32
N GLU A 199 6.00 -21.30 4.54
CA GLU A 199 6.59 -22.50 3.97
C GLU A 199 7.75 -22.16 3.03
N TYR A 200 7.56 -21.19 2.15
CA TYR A 200 8.59 -20.72 1.23
C TYR A 200 9.78 -20.10 1.96
N GLU A 201 9.56 -19.33 3.02
CA GLU A 201 10.63 -18.64 3.75
C GLU A 201 11.35 -19.52 4.78
N SER A 202 10.76 -20.65 5.19
CA SER A 202 11.34 -21.55 6.21
C SER A 202 12.35 -22.56 5.66
N HIS A 203 12.53 -22.66 4.35
CA HIS A 203 13.38 -23.67 3.72
C HIS A 203 14.35 -23.05 2.71
N ASP A 204 15.54 -23.64 2.60
CA ASP A 204 16.42 -23.39 1.47
C ASP A 204 16.01 -24.28 0.28
N TRP A 205 15.43 -23.65 -0.74
CA TRP A 205 14.98 -24.32 -1.96
C TRP A 205 16.05 -24.42 -3.05
N SER A 206 17.30 -23.99 -2.78
CA SER A 206 18.37 -23.91 -3.79
C SER A 206 18.69 -25.23 -4.50
N ASN A 207 18.41 -26.36 -3.84
CA ASN A 207 18.58 -27.72 -4.38
C ASN A 207 17.33 -28.27 -5.07
N GLU A 208 16.18 -27.60 -4.96
CA GLU A 208 14.96 -28.05 -5.62
C GLU A 208 14.97 -27.77 -7.11
N THR A 209 14.52 -28.76 -7.89
CA THR A 209 14.52 -28.68 -9.36
C THR A 209 13.61 -27.57 -9.91
N TRP A 210 12.55 -27.22 -9.17
CA TRP A 210 11.63 -26.16 -9.55
C TRP A 210 12.18 -24.77 -9.25
N PHE A 211 13.03 -24.61 -8.23
CA PHE A 211 13.47 -23.29 -7.76
C PHE A 211 14.29 -22.54 -8.81
N LYS A 212 15.14 -23.27 -9.54
CA LYS A 212 15.92 -22.72 -10.66
C LYS A 212 15.15 -22.67 -11.97
N ARG A 213 13.89 -23.11 -12.02
CA ARG A 213 13.09 -23.07 -13.25
C ARG A 213 12.38 -21.72 -13.35
N PHE A 214 12.55 -21.06 -14.49
CA PHE A 214 11.95 -19.77 -14.79
C PHE A 214 11.14 -19.89 -16.09
N VAL A 215 9.91 -19.39 -16.12
CA VAL A 215 9.05 -19.48 -17.32
C VAL A 215 8.95 -18.09 -17.92
N VAL A 216 9.19 -17.98 -19.23
CA VAL A 216 8.90 -16.76 -19.99
C VAL A 216 7.81 -17.04 -21.03
N VAL A 217 6.85 -16.13 -21.12
CA VAL A 217 5.74 -16.19 -22.06
C VAL A 217 5.73 -14.89 -22.84
N ALA A 218 5.73 -14.98 -24.17
CA ALA A 218 5.81 -13.82 -25.05
C ALA A 218 5.25 -14.15 -26.43
N GLY A 219 4.92 -13.10 -27.17
CA GLY A 219 4.60 -13.18 -28.60
C GLY A 219 4.83 -11.82 -29.25
N ASP A 220 4.15 -11.57 -30.35
CA ASP A 220 4.18 -10.29 -31.05
C ASP A 220 3.15 -9.30 -30.47
N THR A 221 3.60 -8.37 -29.62
CA THR A 221 2.72 -7.36 -29.00
C THR A 221 2.31 -6.30 -30.02
N TYR A 222 3.18 -6.02 -31.00
CA TYR A 222 2.97 -4.99 -32.01
C TYR A 222 3.25 -5.53 -33.42
N PRO A 223 2.36 -6.38 -33.96
CA PRO A 223 2.52 -6.93 -35.29
C PRO A 223 2.74 -5.84 -36.34
N GLU A 224 3.68 -6.09 -37.26
CA GLU A 224 4.05 -5.21 -38.37
C GLU A 224 4.67 -3.85 -37.97
N LYS A 225 4.89 -3.59 -36.67
CA LYS A 225 5.62 -2.38 -36.22
C LYS A 225 7.12 -2.57 -36.17
N THR A 226 7.59 -3.82 -36.05
CA THR A 226 9.00 -4.21 -36.01
C THR A 226 9.25 -5.40 -36.94
N ASP A 227 10.52 -5.64 -37.29
CA ASP A 227 10.97 -6.80 -38.07
C ASP A 227 11.30 -8.02 -37.18
N TYR A 228 11.01 -7.91 -35.87
CA TYR A 228 11.19 -8.94 -34.85
C TYR A 228 9.99 -8.99 -33.91
N TYR A 229 9.81 -10.11 -33.20
CA TYR A 229 8.81 -10.29 -32.17
C TYR A 229 9.25 -9.63 -30.86
N ASP A 230 8.66 -8.47 -30.54
CA ASP A 230 9.11 -7.61 -29.46
C ASP A 230 9.03 -8.29 -28.07
N GLY A 231 7.95 -9.03 -27.81
CA GLY A 231 7.79 -9.80 -26.58
C GLY A 231 8.89 -10.85 -26.39
N GLU A 232 9.28 -11.54 -27.46
CA GLU A 232 10.36 -12.53 -27.42
C GLU A 232 11.69 -11.86 -27.08
N VAL A 233 11.97 -10.68 -27.66
CA VAL A 233 13.17 -9.90 -27.35
C VAL A 233 13.20 -9.47 -25.89
N TYR A 234 12.09 -8.95 -25.34
CA TYR A 234 12.03 -8.55 -23.93
C TYR A 234 12.21 -9.73 -22.98
N THR A 235 11.57 -10.86 -23.26
CA THR A 235 11.73 -12.06 -22.43
C THR A 235 13.12 -12.69 -22.56
N GLN A 236 13.76 -12.57 -23.72
CA GLN A 236 15.16 -12.97 -23.91
C GLN A 236 16.12 -12.09 -23.08
N GLN A 237 15.84 -10.79 -22.91
CA GLN A 237 16.60 -9.97 -21.97
C GLN A 237 16.46 -10.48 -20.53
N GLY A 238 15.24 -10.83 -20.09
CA GLY A 238 15.01 -11.45 -18.78
C GLY A 238 15.84 -12.72 -18.58
N ILE A 239 15.91 -13.58 -19.60
CA ILE A 239 16.76 -14.79 -19.58
C ILE A 239 18.24 -14.45 -19.44
N ASN A 240 18.72 -13.41 -20.13
CA ASN A 240 20.12 -12.99 -20.07
C ASN A 240 20.52 -12.46 -18.67
N TYR A 241 19.57 -11.86 -17.94
CA TYR A 241 19.79 -11.41 -16.56
C TYR A 241 19.76 -12.54 -15.54
N MET A 242 18.90 -13.54 -15.73
CA MET A 242 18.68 -14.65 -14.78
C MET A 242 19.72 -15.77 -14.94
N LYS A 243 21.02 -15.43 -14.85
CA LYS A 243 22.12 -16.40 -14.92
C LYS A 243 21.99 -17.46 -13.82
N GLY A 244 22.19 -18.73 -14.18
CA GLY A 244 22.07 -19.87 -13.26
C GLY A 244 20.66 -20.43 -13.10
N PHE A 245 19.65 -19.82 -13.75
CA PHE A 245 18.30 -20.36 -13.88
C PHE A 245 18.12 -21.07 -15.24
N ASN A 246 17.18 -22.01 -15.27
CA ASN A 246 16.81 -22.81 -16.43
C ASN A 246 15.50 -22.27 -17.02
N PRO A 247 15.56 -21.51 -18.13
CA PRO A 247 14.37 -20.90 -18.71
C PRO A 247 13.52 -21.92 -19.50
N VAL A 248 12.20 -21.82 -19.37
CA VAL A 248 11.20 -22.46 -20.23
C VAL A 248 10.55 -21.36 -21.06
N ARG A 249 10.69 -21.44 -22.38
CA ARG A 249 10.11 -20.46 -23.32
C ARG A 249 8.76 -20.95 -23.80
N LEU A 250 7.74 -20.12 -23.65
CA LEU A 250 6.42 -20.28 -24.25
C LEU A 250 6.19 -19.08 -25.17
N TRP A 251 6.87 -19.10 -26.31
CA TRP A 251 6.77 -18.07 -27.32
C TRP A 251 5.77 -18.47 -28.40
N ALA A 252 5.02 -17.50 -28.94
CA ALA A 252 3.94 -17.71 -29.90
C ALA A 252 3.83 -16.58 -30.93
#